data_AF-A0A377CWI9-F1
#
_entry.id   AF-A0A377CWI9-F1
#
_cell.length_a   1.000
_cell.length_b   1.000
_cell.length_c   1.000
_cell.angle_alpha   90.00
_cell.angle_beta   90.00
_cell.angle_gamma   90.00
#
_symmetry.space_group_name_H-M   'P 1'
#
loop_
_entity.id
_entity.type
_entity.pdbx_description
1 polymer ?
#
loop_
_entity_poly.entity_id
_entity_poly.type
_entity_poly.pdbx_seq_one_letter_code
_entity_poly.pdbx_strand_id
1 'polypeptide(L)'
;MGGGATGAGIARDCALRGLRVILVERHDIATGATGRNHGLLHSGARYAVTDAESARECISENQILKRIARHCVEPTNGLFSPCRKMTSPSRPLLFAPAKKQGSAQKL
;
A
#
# COMPACT_ATOMS: atom_id res chain seq x y z
N MET A 1 12.35 13.25 13.75
CA MET A 1 11.33 14.32 13.77
C MET A 1 10.21 13.94 12.83
N GLY A 2 8.95 14.07 13.25
CA GLY A 2 7.75 13.71 12.48
C GLY A 2 7.20 12.33 12.87
N GLY A 3 6.03 12.29 13.49
CA GLY A 3 5.29 11.11 13.96
C GLY A 3 4.27 10.58 12.94
N GLY A 4 4.53 10.73 11.64
CA GLY A 4 3.81 10.01 10.59
C GLY A 4 4.31 8.57 10.42
N ALA A 5 3.71 7.82 9.48
CA ALA A 5 4.07 6.41 9.21
C ALA A 5 5.57 6.22 8.95
N THR A 6 6.21 7.10 8.17
CA THR A 6 7.65 7.04 7.87
C THR A 6 8.50 7.21 9.13
N GLY A 7 8.24 8.25 9.92
CA GLY A 7 9.03 8.51 11.12
C GLY A 7 8.84 7.46 12.21
N ALA A 8 7.61 6.96 12.37
CA ALA A 8 7.32 5.84 13.26
C ALA A 8 8.01 4.54 12.80
N GLY A 9 8.00 4.26 11.49
CA GLY A 9 8.70 3.11 10.90
C GLY A 9 10.21 3.15 11.13
N ILE A 10 10.84 4.30 10.89
CA ILE A 10 12.28 4.51 11.14
C ILE A 10 12.59 4.36 12.64
N ALA A 11 11.80 5.00 13.51
CA ALA A 11 12.01 4.90 14.95
C ALA A 11 11.92 3.44 15.44
N ARG A 12 10.95 2.67 14.91
CA ARG A 12 10.81 1.24 15.18
C ARG A 12 12.01 0.44 14.69
N ASP A 13 12.49 0.66 13.47
CA ASP A 13 13.67 -0.05 12.93
C ASP A 13 14.92 0.23 13.77
N CYS A 14 15.19 1.50 14.09
CA CYS A 14 16.32 1.88 14.92
C CYS A 14 16.23 1.29 16.34
N ALA A 15 15.03 1.27 16.94
CA ALA A 15 14.81 0.66 18.25
C ALA A 15 15.04 -0.86 18.22
N LEU A 16 14.61 -1.56 17.16
CA LEU A 16 14.86 -2.99 16.97
C LEU A 16 16.35 -3.32 16.79
N ARG A 17 17.15 -2.37 16.32
CA ARG A 17 18.62 -2.47 16.24
C ARG A 17 19.34 -2.13 17.55
N GLY A 18 18.60 -1.85 18.63
CA GLY A 18 19.16 -1.56 19.95
C GLY A 18 19.62 -0.10 20.15
N LEU A 19 19.25 0.81 19.25
CA LEU A 19 19.58 2.23 19.41
C LEU A 19 18.62 2.90 20.39
N ARG A 20 19.12 3.87 21.16
CA ARG A 20 18.28 4.78 21.95
C ARG A 20 17.69 5.84 21.02
N VAL A 21 16.38 5.82 20.85
CA VAL A 21 15.67 6.67 19.88
C VAL A 21 14.55 7.43 20.58
N ILE A 22 14.37 8.70 20.20
CA ILE A 22 13.23 9.52 20.59
C ILE A 22 12.52 9.97 19.30
N LEU A 23 11.21 9.76 19.25
CA LEU A 23 10.35 10.28 18.19
C LEU A 23 9.66 11.54 18.70
N VAL A 24 9.81 12.65 17.96
CA VAL A 24 9.19 13.94 18.31
C VAL A 24 8.27 14.35 17.18
N GLU A 25 7.02 14.69 17.51
CA GLU A 25 5.98 15.20 16.63
C GLU A 25 5.48 16.55 17.19
N ARG A 26 5.14 17.49 16.30
CA ARG A 26 4.61 18.80 16.66
C ARG A 26 3.15 18.72 17.14
N HIS A 27 2.36 17.85 16.52
CA HIS A 27 0.96 17.62 16.84
C HIS A 27 0.78 16.24 17.48
N ASP A 28 -0.38 15.61 17.28
CA ASP A 28 -0.60 14.22 17.66
C ASP A 28 -0.01 13.27 16.59
N ILE A 29 0.25 12.02 16.98
CA ILE A 29 0.75 10.98 16.08
C ILE A 29 -0.19 10.80 14.89
N ALA A 30 0.38 10.58 13.71
CA ALA A 30 -0.34 10.42 12.45
C ALA A 30 -1.20 11.62 11.99
N THR A 31 -1.14 12.81 12.61
CA THR A 31 -1.96 13.96 12.20
C THR A 31 -1.74 14.44 10.75
N GLY A 32 -0.58 14.15 10.15
CA GLY A 32 -0.19 14.61 8.80
C GLY A 32 -0.88 13.86 7.64
N ALA A 33 -0.11 13.58 6.58
CA ALA A 33 -0.60 12.79 5.44
C ALA A 33 -1.05 11.37 5.85
N THR A 34 -0.40 10.80 6.87
CA THR A 34 -0.74 9.48 7.40
C THR A 34 -2.18 9.41 7.91
N GLY A 35 -2.70 10.41 8.63
CA GLY A 35 -4.07 10.39 9.13
C GLY A 35 -5.11 10.79 8.08
N ARG A 36 -4.69 11.42 6.97
CA ARG A 36 -5.56 11.86 5.88
C ARG A 36 -5.54 10.91 4.67
N ASN A 37 -5.26 9.63 4.91
CA ASN A 37 -5.25 8.61 3.86
C ASN A 37 -6.64 7.93 3.73
N HIS A 38 -6.86 7.15 2.67
CA HIS A 38 -8.15 6.48 2.44
C HIS A 38 -8.42 5.27 3.35
N GLY A 39 -7.52 4.96 4.26
CA GLY A 39 -7.52 3.76 5.09
C GLY A 39 -7.34 2.50 4.26
N LEU A 40 -6.58 2.54 3.15
CA LEU A 40 -6.44 1.41 2.23
C LEU A 40 -5.00 1.03 1.97
N LEU A 41 -4.65 -0.21 2.33
CA LEU A 41 -3.41 -0.86 1.91
C LEU A 41 -3.63 -1.54 0.55
N HIS A 42 -3.23 -0.89 -0.54
CA HIS A 42 -3.48 -1.38 -1.90
C HIS A 42 -2.49 -2.44 -2.38
N SER A 43 -2.88 -3.20 -3.40
CA SER A 43 -2.07 -4.26 -4.04
C SER A 43 -0.88 -3.76 -4.88
N GLY A 44 -0.84 -2.48 -5.25
CA GLY A 44 0.15 -1.91 -6.18
C GLY A 44 -0.18 -2.12 -7.65
N ALA A 45 -1.35 -2.66 -7.97
CA ALA A 45 -1.71 -3.03 -9.32
C ALA A 45 -1.83 -1.93 -10.35
N ARG A 46 -2.14 -0.72 -9.90
CA ARG A 46 -2.09 0.47 -10.76
C ARG A 46 -0.71 0.60 -11.42
N TYR A 47 0.34 0.24 -10.69
CA TYR A 47 1.72 0.32 -11.15
C TYR A 47 2.09 -0.86 -12.04
N ALA A 48 1.42 -2.02 -11.95
CA ALA A 48 1.80 -3.22 -12.69
C ALA A 48 1.91 -3.05 -14.22
N VAL A 49 1.24 -2.05 -14.80
CA VAL A 49 1.27 -1.74 -16.24
C VAL A 49 2.20 -0.58 -16.62
N THR A 50 2.54 0.31 -15.68
CA THR A 50 3.37 1.50 -15.94
C THR A 50 4.76 1.40 -15.31
N ASP A 51 4.89 0.71 -14.19
CA ASP A 51 6.08 0.57 -13.37
C ASP A 51 6.05 -0.77 -12.60
N ALA A 52 6.71 -1.76 -13.19
CA ALA A 52 6.75 -3.12 -12.65
C ALA A 52 7.65 -3.25 -11.40
N GLU A 53 8.57 -2.32 -11.17
CA GLU A 53 9.43 -2.33 -9.97
C GLU A 53 8.62 -1.87 -8.77
N SER A 54 7.99 -0.69 -8.84
CA SER A 54 7.09 -0.19 -7.79
C SER A 54 5.97 -1.17 -7.46
N ALA A 55 5.44 -1.88 -8.46
CA ALA A 55 4.42 -2.91 -8.24
C ALA A 55 4.95 -4.08 -7.39
N ARG A 56 6.18 -4.53 -7.63
CA ARG A 56 6.83 -5.62 -6.88
C ARG A 56 7.18 -5.20 -5.46
N GLU A 57 7.74 -4.01 -5.30
CA GLU A 57 8.05 -3.47 -3.97
C GLU A 57 6.77 -3.30 -3.13
N CYS A 58 5.72 -2.74 -3.74
CA CYS A 58 4.45 -2.53 -3.06
C CYS A 58 3.84 -3.86 -2.56
N ILE A 59 3.81 -4.91 -3.39
CA ILE A 59 3.24 -6.19 -2.95
C ILE A 59 4.13 -6.87 -1.89
N SER A 60 5.46 -6.74 -2.00
CA SER A 60 6.40 -7.27 -1.01
C SER A 60 6.17 -6.62 0.36
N GLU A 61 6.13 -5.29 0.41
CA GLU A 61 5.92 -4.53 1.65
C GLU A 61 4.54 -4.78 2.25
N ASN A 62 3.51 -4.93 1.40
CA ASN A 62 2.16 -5.27 1.83
C ASN A 62 2.12 -6.59 2.64
N GLN A 63 2.88 -7.62 2.22
CA GLN A 63 2.97 -8.87 2.98
C GLN A 63 3.72 -8.72 4.31
N ILE A 64 4.75 -7.86 4.34
CA ILE A 64 5.50 -7.55 5.56
C ILE A 64 4.58 -6.85 6.57
N LEU A 65 3.85 -5.82 6.16
CA LEU A 65 2.92 -5.08 7.02
C LEU A 65 1.82 -5.99 7.59
N LYS A 66 1.27 -6.91 6.79
CA LYS A 66 0.32 -7.92 7.26
C LYS A 66 0.89 -8.84 8.32
N ARG A 67 2.17 -9.18 8.25
CA ARG A 67 2.83 -10.00 9.26
C ARG A 67 3.04 -9.22 10.56
N ILE A 68 3.45 -7.96 10.45
CA ILE A 68 3.79 -7.09 11.60
C ILE A 68 2.53 -6.61 12.33
N ALA A 69 1.52 -6.17 11.60
CA ALA A 69 0.34 -5.48 12.13
C ALA A 69 -0.96 -6.15 11.68
N ARG A 70 -1.03 -7.48 11.74
CA ARG A 70 -2.20 -8.26 11.26
C ARG A 70 -3.55 -7.79 11.81
N HIS A 71 -3.55 -7.24 13.04
CA HIS A 71 -4.74 -6.80 13.75
C HIS A 71 -5.24 -5.42 13.27
N CYS A 72 -4.41 -4.70 12.52
CA CYS A 72 -4.75 -3.41 11.93
C CYS A 72 -5.20 -3.54 10.46
N VAL A 73 -5.26 -4.75 9.89
CA VAL A 73 -5.45 -4.91 8.45
C VAL A 73 -6.56 -5.92 8.17
N GLU A 74 -7.65 -5.45 7.56
CA GLU A 74 -8.82 -6.26 7.23
C GLU A 74 -8.91 -6.58 5.72
N PRO A 75 -9.17 -7.83 5.31
CA PRO A 75 -9.28 -8.19 3.91
C PRO A 75 -10.58 -7.67 3.28
N THR A 76 -10.49 -6.71 2.34
CA THR A 76 -11.67 -6.14 1.66
C THR A 76 -12.02 -6.82 0.32
N ASN A 77 -11.30 -7.87 -0.08
CA ASN A 77 -11.52 -8.61 -1.35
C ASN A 77 -11.57 -7.76 -2.63
N GLY A 78 -10.78 -6.67 -2.69
CA GLY A 78 -10.72 -5.78 -3.86
C GLY A 78 -10.37 -6.49 -5.19
N LEU A 79 -11.01 -6.02 -6.28
CA LEU A 79 -10.81 -6.53 -7.64
C LEU A 79 -10.13 -5.47 -8.52
N PHE A 80 -9.31 -5.94 -9.45
CA PHE A 80 -8.71 -5.08 -10.48
C PHE A 80 -9.05 -5.63 -11.86
N SER A 81 -9.72 -4.80 -12.65
CA SER A 81 -10.07 -5.09 -14.03
C SER A 81 -9.32 -4.12 -14.94
N PRO A 82 -8.27 -4.57 -15.66
CA PRO A 82 -7.61 -3.73 -16.64
C PRO A 82 -8.51 -3.64 -17.89
N CYS A 83 -9.03 -2.45 -18.17
CA CYS A 83 -9.70 -2.17 -19.44
C CYS A 83 -8.64 -1.76 -20.48
N ARG A 84 -8.43 -2.60 -21.49
CA ARG A 84 -7.55 -2.26 -22.61
C ARG A 84 -8.29 -1.29 -23.52
N LYS A 85 -7.74 -0.08 -23.73
CA LYS A 85 -8.33 0.89 -24.68
C LYS A 85 -8.42 0.26 -26.07
N MET A 86 -9.55 0.47 -26.73
CA MET A 86 -9.81 0.00 -28.08
C MET A 86 -8.94 0.82 -29.06
N THR A 87 -7.85 0.23 -29.55
CA THR A 87 -6.92 0.89 -30.47
C THR A 87 -7.29 0.69 -31.95
N SER A 88 -8.32 -0.11 -32.25
CA SER A 88 -8.89 -0.24 -33.60
C SER A 88 -10.40 -0.57 -33.55
N PRO A 89 -11.23 0.00 -34.43
CA PRO A 89 -12.69 -0.24 -34.43
C PRO A 89 -13.08 -1.69 -34.78
N SER A 90 -12.15 -2.50 -35.30
CA SER A 90 -12.36 -3.89 -35.72
C SER A 90 -12.09 -4.95 -34.64
N ARG A 91 -11.57 -4.58 -33.45
CA ARG A 91 -11.29 -5.55 -32.38
C ARG A 91 -12.31 -5.40 -31.26
N PRO A 92 -13.05 -6.46 -30.88
CA PRO A 92 -14.01 -6.38 -29.78
C PRO A 92 -13.30 -5.98 -28.48
N LEU A 93 -14.01 -5.25 -27.61
CA LEU A 93 -13.59 -4.95 -26.24
C LEU A 93 -13.38 -6.27 -25.49
N LEU A 94 -12.15 -6.78 -25.52
CA LEU A 94 -11.79 -7.95 -24.72
C LEU A 94 -11.56 -7.47 -23.29
N PHE A 95 -12.59 -7.60 -22.45
CA PHE A 95 -12.41 -7.53 -21.00
C PHE A 95 -11.46 -8.66 -20.61
N ALA A 96 -10.24 -8.31 -20.18
CA ALA A 96 -9.38 -9.28 -19.52
C ALA A 96 -10.09 -9.71 -18.22
N PRO A 97 -10.11 -11.02 -17.88
CA PRO A 97 -10.75 -11.48 -16.67
C PRO A 97 -10.18 -10.73 -15.46
N ALA A 98 -11.07 -10.20 -14.61
CA ALA A 98 -10.68 -9.52 -13.39
C ALA A 98 -9.82 -10.48 -12.57
N LYS A 99 -8.53 -10.15 -12.40
CA LYS A 99 -7.66 -10.95 -11.55
C LYS A 99 -7.96 -10.55 -10.12
N LYS A 100 -8.27 -11.55 -9.28
CA LYS A 100 -8.39 -11.37 -7.84
C LYS A 100 -7.04 -10.85 -7.35
N GLN A 101 -6.99 -9.59 -6.95
CA GLN A 101 -5.76 -9.04 -6.41
C GLN A 101 -5.71 -9.32 -4.92
N GLY A 102 -4.51 -9.45 -4.39
CA GLY A 102 -4.29 -9.32 -2.96
C GLY A 102 -5.02 -8.06 -2.54
N SER A 103 -6.10 -8.25 -1.78
CA SER A 103 -7.16 -7.27 -1.60
C SER A 103 -6.60 -5.90 -1.24
N ALA A 104 -7.19 -4.82 -1.76
CA ALA A 104 -7.12 -3.57 -1.02
C ALA A 104 -7.69 -3.87 0.37
N GLN A 105 -7.02 -3.43 1.43
CA GLN A 105 -7.35 -3.82 2.80
C GLN A 105 -7.60 -2.59 3.63
N LYS A 106 -8.63 -2.63 4.48
CA LYS A 106 -8.95 -1.51 5.34
C LYS A 106 -7.95 -1.46 6.51
N LEU A 107 -7.33 -0.29 6.70
CA LEU A 107 -6.52 0.07 7.86
C LEU A 107 -7.39 0.69 8.96
#